data_AF-A0A8W8IEG0-F1
#
_entry.id   AF-A0A8W8IEG0-F1
#
_cell.length_a   1.000
_cell.length_b   1.000
_cell.length_c   1.000
_cell.angle_alpha   90.00
_cell.angle_beta   90.00
_cell.angle_gamma   90.00
#
_symmetry.space_group_name_H-M   'P 1'
#
loop_
_entity.id
_entity.type
_entity.pdbx_description
1 polymer ?
#
loop_
_entity_poly.entity_id
_entity_poly.type
_entity_poly.pdbx_seq_one_letter_code
_entity_poly.pdbx_strand_id
1 'polypeptide(L)'
;SAFIKTPDGKINANRSFEGLSVSESAKLCSYMHFRDAICLQEKSLLQKANLDKAIDFMDTLEEDIPKGSWSLQFERGSGLVTLRSLLWLGYVFYHVPGTHMYGSCYVGNGEKNLDLPFML
;
A
#
# COMPACT_ATOMS: atom_id res chain seq x y z
N SER A 1 6.45 -9.18 -1.87
CA SER A 1 5.37 -8.54 -2.64
C SER A 1 4.32 -9.57 -3.02
N ALA A 2 3.03 -9.19 -2.96
CA ALA A 2 1.89 -10.03 -3.35
C ALA A 2 1.74 -10.20 -4.87
N PHE A 3 2.35 -9.30 -5.65
CA PHE A 3 2.30 -9.31 -7.10
C PHE A 3 3.72 -9.21 -7.68
N ILE A 4 3.93 -9.80 -8.85
CA ILE A 4 5.17 -9.72 -9.61
C ILE A 4 4.86 -9.19 -11.01
N LYS A 5 5.69 -8.27 -11.48
CA LYS A 5 5.69 -7.79 -12.86
C LYS A 5 6.67 -8.60 -13.71
N THR A 6 6.18 -9.17 -14.80
CA THR A 6 6.99 -9.93 -15.75
C THR A 6 7.71 -8.99 -16.73
N PRO A 7 8.77 -9.46 -17.43
CA PRO A 7 9.50 -8.63 -18.41
C PRO A 7 8.64 -8.08 -19.56
N ASP A 8 7.56 -8.78 -19.94
CA ASP A 8 6.55 -8.33 -20.91
C ASP A 8 5.53 -7.34 -20.32
N GLY A 9 5.70 -6.95 -19.05
CA GLY A 9 4.91 -5.93 -18.37
C GLY A 9 3.63 -6.41 -17.69
N LYS A 10 3.29 -7.71 -17.79
CA LYS A 10 2.10 -8.27 -17.13
C LYS A 10 2.30 -8.37 -15.62
N ILE A 11 1.23 -8.15 -14.87
CA ILE A 11 1.21 -8.27 -13.42
C ILE A 11 0.49 -9.56 -13.05
N ASN A 12 1.17 -10.45 -12.33
CA ASN A 12 0.62 -11.72 -11.87
C ASN A 12 0.70 -11.82 -10.35
N ALA A 13 -0.21 -12.58 -9.75
CA ALA A 13 -0.11 -12.93 -8.34
C ALA A 13 1.19 -13.71 -8.07
N ASN A 14 1.92 -13.33 -7.04
CA ASN A 14 3.13 -14.01 -6.62
C ASN A 14 2.78 -15.27 -5.82
N ARG A 15 3.03 -16.46 -6.39
CA ARG A 15 2.74 -17.75 -5.75
C ARG A 15 3.61 -18.04 -4.52
N SER A 16 4.76 -17.36 -4.40
CA SER A 16 5.67 -17.52 -3.26
C SER A 16 5.40 -16.53 -2.13
N PHE A 17 4.45 -15.61 -2.32
CA PHE A 17 3.98 -14.75 -1.24
C PHE A 17 3.01 -15.55 -0.37
N GLU A 18 3.08 -15.47 0.96
CA GLU A 18 2.15 -16.19 1.85
C GLU A 18 1.31 -15.23 2.71
N GLY A 19 1.43 -13.92 2.45
CA GLY A 19 0.93 -12.86 3.33
C GLY A 19 2.07 -12.16 4.05
N LEU A 20 1.77 -10.99 4.61
CA LEU A 20 2.72 -10.28 5.45
C LEU A 20 2.76 -10.91 6.84
N SER A 21 3.95 -11.02 7.44
CA SER A 21 4.03 -11.30 8.87
C SER A 21 3.39 -10.16 9.68
N VAL A 22 3.09 -10.39 10.97
CA VAL A 22 2.54 -9.36 11.84
C VAL A 22 3.46 -8.13 11.92
N SER A 23 4.77 -8.32 11.97
CA SER A 23 5.74 -7.23 12.06
C SER A 23 5.88 -6.45 10.74
N GLU A 24 5.76 -7.12 9.59
CA GLU A 24 5.71 -6.44 8.29
C GLU A 24 4.39 -5.72 8.08
N SER A 25 3.27 -6.29 8.54
CA SER A 25 1.94 -5.71 8.43
C SER A 25 1.81 -4.40 9.22
N ALA A 26 2.70 -4.17 10.19
CA ALA A 26 2.77 -2.92 10.96
C ALA A 26 3.43 -1.76 10.20
N LYS A 27 4.02 -2.02 9.03
CA LYS A 27 4.81 -1.04 8.27
C LYS A 27 4.01 -0.54 7.07
N LEU A 28 3.88 0.77 6.95
CA LEU A 28 3.14 1.38 5.83
C LEU A 28 3.81 1.11 4.47
N CYS A 29 5.13 0.92 4.44
CA CYS A 29 5.89 0.55 3.24
C CYS A 29 5.57 -0.85 2.70
N SER A 30 4.92 -1.71 3.49
CA SER A 30 4.47 -3.03 3.05
C SER A 30 3.20 -2.99 2.18
N TYR A 31 2.59 -1.81 2.04
CA TYR A 31 1.35 -1.60 1.30
C TYR A 31 1.62 -0.67 0.12
N MET A 32 1.04 -1.00 -1.02
CA MET A 32 1.30 -0.31 -2.29
C MET A 32 0.01 0.07 -3.00
N HIS A 33 0.08 1.14 -3.78
CA HIS A 33 -0.99 1.54 -4.69
C HIS A 33 -1.06 0.60 -5.89
N PHE A 34 -2.21 -0.04 -6.09
CA PHE A 34 -2.44 -0.94 -7.23
C PHE A 34 -2.88 -0.17 -8.48
N ARG A 35 -1.96 0.62 -9.03
CA ARG A 35 -2.09 1.42 -10.26
C ARG A 35 -0.71 1.63 -10.88
N ASP A 36 -0.64 2.28 -12.03
CA ASP A 36 0.64 2.73 -12.57
C ASP A 36 1.36 3.63 -11.57
N ALA A 37 2.66 3.37 -11.41
CA ALA A 37 3.49 4.10 -10.48
C ALA A 37 3.79 5.52 -10.99
N ILE A 38 3.55 6.49 -10.12
CA ILE A 38 3.76 7.92 -10.37
C ILE A 38 5.12 8.31 -9.80
N CYS A 39 5.37 8.01 -8.52
CA CYS A 39 6.58 8.42 -7.81
C CYS A 39 7.82 7.62 -8.22
N LEU A 40 7.68 6.35 -8.60
CA LEU A 40 8.79 5.55 -9.13
C LEU A 40 9.43 6.16 -10.39
N GLN A 41 8.65 6.84 -11.23
CA GLN A 41 9.18 7.49 -12.44
C GLN A 41 10.08 8.68 -12.08
N GLU A 42 9.78 9.37 -10.99
CA GLU A 42 10.50 10.54 -10.49
C GLU A 42 11.79 10.18 -9.72
N LYS A 43 12.00 8.90 -9.37
CA LYS A 43 13.21 8.45 -8.67
C LYS A 43 14.48 8.69 -9.51
N SER A 44 15.56 9.10 -8.84
CA SER A 44 16.88 9.29 -9.44
C SER A 44 17.46 7.98 -9.98
N LEU A 45 18.45 8.07 -10.88
CA LEU A 45 19.13 6.89 -11.42
C LEU A 45 19.76 6.01 -10.33
N LEU A 46 20.36 6.64 -9.31
CA LEU A 46 20.97 5.94 -8.19
C LEU A 46 19.93 5.16 -7.38
N GLN A 47 18.76 5.76 -7.12
CA GLN A 47 17.67 5.09 -6.43
C GLN A 47 17.13 3.92 -7.27
N LYS A 48 16.98 4.11 -8.59
CA LYS A 48 16.52 3.08 -9.52
C LYS A 48 17.49 1.90 -9.65
N ALA A 49 18.79 2.11 -9.42
CA ALA A 49 19.80 1.06 -9.51
C ALA A 49 19.63 -0.05 -8.45
N ASN A 50 18.99 0.27 -7.32
CA ASN A 50 18.74 -0.67 -6.23
C ASN A 50 17.36 -1.34 -6.29
N LEU A 51 16.52 -0.98 -7.27
CA LEU A 51 15.17 -1.53 -7.41
C LEU A 51 15.17 -2.83 -8.21
N ASP A 52 14.45 -3.83 -7.73
CA ASP A 52 14.09 -4.98 -8.53
C ASP A 52 12.81 -4.68 -9.30
N LYS A 53 12.92 -4.54 -10.63
CA LYS A 53 11.79 -4.21 -11.52
C LYS A 53 10.63 -5.20 -11.44
N ALA A 54 10.87 -6.43 -10.97
CA ALA A 54 9.84 -7.46 -10.84
C ALA A 54 8.96 -7.25 -9.60
N ILE A 55 9.49 -6.67 -8.52
CA ILE A 55 8.78 -6.53 -7.23
C ILE A 55 8.59 -5.06 -6.79
N ASP A 56 9.47 -4.16 -7.20
CA ASP A 56 9.48 -2.73 -6.85
C ASP A 56 8.88 -1.87 -7.97
N PHE A 57 7.69 -2.26 -8.45
CA PHE A 57 7.02 -1.63 -9.59
C PHE A 57 5.80 -0.78 -9.22
N MET A 58 5.45 -0.68 -7.93
CA MET A 58 4.31 0.10 -7.41
C MET A 58 4.77 1.12 -6.36
N ASP A 59 4.03 2.23 -6.24
CA ASP A 59 4.31 3.24 -5.22
C ASP A 59 3.86 2.74 -3.84
N THR A 60 4.67 2.98 -2.80
CA THR A 60 4.33 2.62 -1.42
C THR A 60 3.42 3.65 -0.78
N LEU A 61 2.55 3.23 0.16
CA LEU A 61 1.73 4.16 0.94
C LEU A 61 2.58 5.04 1.88
N GLU A 62 3.79 4.59 2.22
CA GLU A 62 4.73 5.36 3.05
C GLU A 62 5.19 6.64 2.35
N GLU A 63 5.25 6.65 1.02
CA GLU A 63 5.69 7.78 0.22
C GLU A 63 4.59 8.83 0.02
N ASP A 64 3.33 8.55 0.39
CA ASP A 64 2.19 9.46 0.19
C ASP A 64 2.37 10.83 0.89
N ILE A 65 1.81 11.86 0.25
CA ILE A 65 1.82 13.25 0.71
C ILE A 65 0.36 13.72 0.88
N PRO A 66 -0.01 14.32 2.03
CA PRO A 66 0.84 14.59 3.20
C PRO A 66 1.24 13.31 3.97
N LYS A 67 2.37 13.36 4.68
CA LYS A 67 2.76 12.28 5.60
C LYS A 67 1.70 12.12 6.67
N GLY A 68 1.32 10.88 7.01
CA GLY A 68 0.20 10.62 7.90
C GLY A 68 -1.17 10.54 7.22
N SER A 69 -1.22 10.48 5.88
CA SER A 69 -2.48 10.28 5.13
C SER A 69 -3.20 8.94 5.39
N TRP A 70 -2.59 8.04 6.13
CA TRP A 70 -3.08 6.70 6.40
C TRP A 70 -3.07 6.42 7.90
N SER A 71 -4.18 5.88 8.41
CA SER A 71 -4.24 5.29 9.74
C SER A 71 -4.12 3.77 9.61
N LEU A 72 -3.08 3.19 10.21
CA LEU A 72 -2.84 1.74 10.29
C LEU A 72 -3.22 1.24 11.68
N GLN A 73 -4.07 0.23 11.76
CA GLN A 73 -4.54 -0.31 13.03
C GLN A 73 -4.58 -1.83 13.03
N PHE A 74 -4.22 -2.41 14.17
CA PHE A 74 -4.40 -3.83 14.44
C PHE A 74 -5.69 -4.06 15.21
N GLU A 75 -6.38 -5.13 14.86
CA GLU A 75 -7.60 -5.58 15.52
C GLU A 75 -7.46 -7.07 15.88
N ARG A 76 -8.30 -7.55 16.82
CA ARG A 76 -8.43 -8.97 17.17
C ARG A 76 -7.09 -9.65 17.53
N GLY A 77 -6.27 -8.99 18.35
CA GLY A 77 -4.97 -9.55 18.76
C GLY A 77 -3.98 -9.70 17.60
N SER A 78 -3.96 -8.71 16.71
CA SER A 78 -3.15 -8.67 15.48
C SER A 78 -3.53 -9.68 14.40
N GLY A 79 -4.70 -10.31 14.50
CA GLY A 79 -5.25 -11.19 13.46
C GLY A 79 -5.88 -10.44 12.28
N LEU A 80 -6.02 -9.11 12.38
CA LEU A 80 -6.53 -8.26 11.31
C LEU A 80 -5.80 -6.92 11.34
N VAL A 81 -5.41 -6.43 10.17
CA VAL A 81 -4.92 -5.06 9.98
C VAL A 81 -5.91 -4.30 9.13
N THR A 82 -6.22 -3.08 9.54
CA THR A 82 -7.02 -2.12 8.77
C THR A 82 -6.19 -0.89 8.44
N LEU A 83 -6.31 -0.44 7.20
CA LEU A 83 -5.74 0.80 6.69
C LEU A 83 -6.88 1.72 6.27
N ARG A 84 -6.92 2.92 6.84
CA ARG A 84 -7.94 3.93 6.55
C ARG A 84 -7.31 5.14 5.92
N SER A 85 -7.85 5.61 4.80
CA SER A 85 -7.39 6.86 4.20
C SER A 85 -7.98 8.03 4.99
N LEU A 86 -7.11 8.96 5.39
CA LEU A 86 -7.51 10.25 5.95
C LEU A 86 -7.72 11.32 4.88
N LEU A 87 -7.19 11.08 3.67
CA LEU A 87 -7.35 11.95 2.51
C LEU A 87 -8.66 11.67 1.75
N TRP A 88 -9.03 10.40 1.65
CA TRP A 88 -10.29 9.93 1.05
C TRP A 88 -11.15 9.27 2.12
N LEU A 89 -11.88 10.08 2.87
CA LEU A 89 -12.73 9.60 3.96
C LEU A 89 -13.77 8.61 3.42
N GLY A 90 -13.85 7.45 4.07
CA GLY A 90 -14.68 6.32 3.64
C GLY A 90 -13.90 5.19 2.94
N TYR A 91 -12.63 5.39 2.60
CA TYR A 91 -11.78 4.30 2.09
C TYR A 91 -11.19 3.46 3.23
N VAL A 92 -11.38 2.15 3.16
CA VAL A 92 -10.79 1.17 4.08
C VAL A 92 -10.20 0.00 3.29
N PHE A 93 -8.98 -0.39 3.63
CA PHE A 93 -8.36 -1.64 3.22
C PHE A 93 -8.18 -2.53 4.46
N TYR A 94 -8.27 -3.85 4.29
CA TYR A 94 -7.99 -4.82 5.33
C TYR A 94 -7.06 -5.93 4.84
N HIS A 95 -6.30 -6.50 5.76
CA HIS A 95 -5.45 -7.67 5.53
C HIS A 95 -5.43 -8.58 6.77
N VAL A 96 -5.46 -9.90 6.55
CA VAL A 96 -5.23 -10.90 7.61
C VAL A 96 -3.77 -11.36 7.51
N PRO A 97 -2.90 -10.99 8.47
CA PRO A 97 -1.47 -11.34 8.43
C PRO A 97 -1.24 -12.85 8.31
N GLY A 98 -0.20 -13.25 7.58
CA GLY A 98 0.15 -14.65 7.31
C GLY A 98 -0.82 -15.37 6.37
N THR A 99 -1.65 -14.63 5.62
CA THR A 99 -2.58 -15.20 4.64
C THR A 99 -2.65 -14.38 3.37
N HIS A 100 -3.34 -14.90 2.35
CA HIS A 100 -3.69 -14.17 1.14
C HIS A 100 -4.98 -13.36 1.25
N MET A 101 -5.62 -13.32 2.42
CA MET A 101 -6.89 -12.62 2.59
C MET A 101 -6.65 -11.13 2.79
N TYR A 102 -7.16 -10.35 1.84
CA TYR A 102 -7.19 -8.89 1.90
C TYR A 102 -8.33 -8.38 1.03
N GLY A 103 -8.67 -7.12 1.21
CA GLY A 103 -9.63 -6.43 0.36
C GLY A 103 -9.74 -4.96 0.73
N SER A 104 -10.46 -4.20 -0.07
CA SER A 104 -10.79 -2.83 0.25
C SER A 104 -12.18 -2.47 -0.22
N CYS A 105 -12.73 -1.43 0.39
CA CYS A 105 -13.95 -0.81 -0.06
C CYS A 105 -13.86 0.71 0.14
N TYR A 106 -14.62 1.41 -0.68
CA TYR A 106 -14.88 2.83 -0.51
C TYR A 106 -16.37 3.02 -0.27
N VAL A 107 -16.73 3.66 0.83
CA VAL A 107 -18.10 4.06 1.14
C VAL A 107 -18.08 5.51 1.63
N GLY A 108 -18.37 6.44 0.72
CA GLY A 108 -18.35 7.88 0.99
C GLY A 108 -18.85 8.69 -0.20
N ASN A 109 -18.76 10.01 -0.09
CA ASN A 109 -19.33 10.95 -1.06
C ASN A 109 -18.40 11.30 -2.24
N GLY A 110 -17.20 10.72 -2.29
CA GLY A 110 -16.17 11.08 -3.26
C GLY A 110 -15.46 12.40 -2.95
N GLU A 111 -15.59 12.91 -1.72
CA GLU A 111 -14.97 14.18 -1.31
C GLU A 111 -13.58 13.95 -0.74
N LYS A 112 -12.60 14.69 -1.29
CA LYS A 112 -11.22 14.70 -0.80
C LYS A 112 -11.12 15.62 0.41
N ASN A 113 -10.48 15.15 1.47
CA ASN A 113 -10.21 15.94 2.66
C ASN A 113 -9.04 16.90 2.42
N LEU A 114 -9.35 18.09 1.89
CA LEU A 114 -8.35 19.12 1.58
C LEU A 114 -7.76 19.78 2.83
N ASP A 115 -8.44 19.65 3.97
CA ASP A 115 -7.99 20.21 5.24
C ASP A 115 -6.93 19.34 5.93
N LEU A 116 -6.71 18.12 5.44
CA LEU A 116 -5.78 17.15 6.05
C LEU A 116 -4.38 17.71 6.36
N PRO A 117 -3.72 18.50 5.48
CA PRO A 117 -2.41 19.07 5.78
C PRO A 117 -2.39 20.00 6.99
N PHE A 118 -3.53 20.58 7.39
CA PHE A 118 -3.66 21.46 8.55
C PHE A 118 -4.06 20.72 9.82
N MET A 119 -4.50 19.45 9.70
CA MET A 119 -4.92 18.61 10.82
C MET A 119 -3.83 17.68 11.36
N LEU A 120 -2.73 17.54 10.61
CA LEU A 120 -1.60 16.65 10.92
C LEU A 120 -0.51 17.31 11.75
#